data_AF-A0A3D0XZ27-F1
#
_entry.id   AF-A0A3D0XZ27-F1
#
_cell.length_a   1.000
_cell.length_b   1.000
_cell.length_c   1.000
_cell.angle_alpha   90.00
_cell.angle_beta   90.00
_cell.angle_gamma   90.00
#
_symmetry.space_group_name_H-M   'P 1'
#
loop_
_entity.id
_entity.type
_entity.pdbx_description
1 polymer ?
#
loop_
_entity_poly.entity_id
_entity_poly.type
_entity_poly.pdbx_seq_one_letter_code
_entity_poly.pdbx_strand_id
1 'polypeptide(L)'
;MYINKYLKKMNIEPISEIRVKEKCEFANKVAMIMTDSLIDYNLDYLRIVDILQHTGMYIAKIPKNLSPVNYSYLDMKIYISENINLDSNNEYVLHEVIHRIQEYRNKKEKLIQLGLCDVKETKIKGLALNEAAIQYIVQKVLNGNVEIVDIYNMKIPTISKNYYPILTNLIEQIAFLVGDDKLIDSTLNSNNEFKYETIDILGEDVYNSIEKSFEQILETKNLLLKDTDQSIFDKNVDLIKKVYIDTQSKIMNSYFSNQFKKIKNTEQLKDFSNKLVDYRQYIGSNEGQVLYSEFFQNMQDKIKEKEQSYINKALIVVKENRFTKVYNKIKNYFKSLVFQN
;
A
#
# COMPACT_ATOMS: atom_id res chain seq x y z
N MET A 1 -10.13 -6.63 33.26
CA MET A 1 -11.55 -6.17 33.24
C MET A 1 -11.95 -5.55 31.89
N TYR A 2 -11.09 -4.74 31.24
CA TYR A 2 -11.40 -4.11 29.95
C TYR A 2 -11.46 -5.08 28.75
N ILE A 3 -10.56 -6.07 28.69
CA ILE A 3 -10.54 -7.05 27.58
C ILE A 3 -11.82 -7.90 27.53
N ASN A 4 -12.29 -8.46 28.64
CA ASN A 4 -13.51 -9.27 28.66
C ASN A 4 -14.73 -8.47 28.17
N LYS A 5 -14.78 -7.16 28.48
CA LYS A 5 -15.83 -6.28 27.97
C LYS A 5 -15.69 -6.04 26.46
N TYR A 6 -14.47 -5.88 25.95
CA TYR A 6 -14.20 -5.75 24.52
C TYR A 6 -14.60 -7.02 23.75
N LEU A 7 -14.09 -8.19 24.17
CA LEU A 7 -14.41 -9.47 23.54
C LEU A 7 -15.92 -9.74 23.54
N LYS A 8 -16.59 -9.50 24.68
CA LYS A 8 -18.05 -9.61 24.78
C LYS A 8 -18.77 -8.64 23.83
N LYS A 9 -18.28 -7.42 23.65
CA LYS A 9 -18.87 -6.45 22.70
C LYS A 9 -18.73 -6.91 21.25
N MET A 10 -17.62 -7.57 20.93
CA MET A 10 -17.35 -8.11 19.59
C MET A 10 -17.91 -9.53 19.40
N ASN A 11 -18.54 -10.12 20.42
CA ASN A 11 -18.98 -11.52 20.45
C ASN A 11 -17.84 -12.52 20.11
N ILE A 12 -16.61 -12.23 20.53
CA ILE A 12 -15.46 -13.14 20.41
C ILE A 12 -15.38 -13.97 21.69
N GLU A 13 -15.43 -15.30 21.56
CA GLU A 13 -15.40 -16.23 22.69
C GLU A 13 -14.17 -17.16 22.60
N PRO A 14 -13.11 -16.94 23.40
CA PRO A 14 -11.95 -17.81 23.43
C PRO A 14 -12.35 -19.23 23.90
N ILE A 15 -11.94 -20.25 23.13
CA ILE A 15 -12.18 -21.67 23.41
C ILE A 15 -10.97 -22.28 24.10
N SER A 16 -9.78 -22.13 23.51
CA SER A 16 -8.54 -22.71 24.01
C SER A 16 -7.31 -21.92 23.55
N GLU A 17 -6.25 -21.96 24.35
CA GLU A 17 -4.94 -21.41 23.96
C GLU A 17 -4.18 -22.42 23.11
N ILE A 18 -3.50 -21.92 22.07
CA ILE A 18 -2.63 -22.75 21.23
C ILE A 18 -1.48 -23.30 22.06
N ARG A 19 -1.14 -24.57 21.88
CA ARG A 19 -0.08 -25.21 22.66
C ARG A 19 1.27 -24.56 22.35
N VAL A 20 2.15 -24.52 23.35
CA VAL A 20 3.49 -23.90 23.22
C VAL A 20 4.25 -24.47 22.01
N LYS A 21 4.23 -25.80 21.82
CA LYS A 21 4.89 -26.45 20.68
C LYS A 21 4.34 -25.98 19.33
N GLU A 22 3.02 -25.98 19.17
CA GLU A 22 2.34 -25.54 17.94
C GLU A 22 2.63 -24.05 17.65
N LYS A 23 2.63 -23.22 18.69
CA LYS A 23 3.00 -21.80 18.58
C LYS A 23 4.45 -21.61 18.15
N CYS A 24 5.38 -22.40 18.69
CA CYS A 24 6.79 -22.36 18.26
C CYS A 24 6.93 -22.76 16.78
N GLU A 25 6.27 -23.82 16.34
CA GLU A 25 6.27 -24.27 14.94
C GLU A 25 5.68 -23.19 14.02
N PHE A 26 4.56 -22.59 14.41
CA PHE A 26 3.93 -21.46 13.72
C PHE A 26 4.86 -20.25 13.60
N ALA A 27 5.48 -19.83 14.71
CA ALA A 27 6.38 -18.68 14.74
C ALA A 27 7.58 -18.86 13.79
N ASN A 28 8.22 -20.03 13.82
CA ASN A 28 9.34 -20.36 12.93
C ASN A 28 8.90 -20.36 11.46
N LYS A 29 7.75 -20.95 11.16
CA LYS A 29 7.20 -21.01 9.81
C LYS A 29 6.89 -19.62 9.25
N VAL A 30 6.19 -18.78 10.02
CA VAL A 30 5.85 -17.43 9.58
C VAL A 30 7.09 -16.58 9.39
N ALA A 31 8.04 -16.64 10.33
CA ALA A 31 9.31 -15.93 10.20
C ALA A 31 10.05 -16.34 8.92
N MET A 32 10.16 -17.64 8.64
CA MET A 32 10.82 -18.16 7.44
C MET A 32 10.15 -17.66 6.16
N ILE A 33 8.82 -17.78 6.05
CA ILE A 33 8.10 -17.33 4.85
C ILE A 33 8.25 -15.81 4.66
N MET A 34 8.17 -15.03 5.74
CA MET A 34 8.36 -13.58 5.64
C MET A 34 9.78 -13.22 5.21
N THR A 35 10.81 -13.82 5.80
CA THR A 35 12.21 -13.52 5.45
C THR A 35 12.57 -13.99 4.05
N ASP A 36 12.03 -15.13 3.61
CA ASP A 36 12.30 -15.67 2.28
C ASP A 36 11.61 -14.83 1.18
N SER A 37 10.34 -14.47 1.37
CA SER A 37 9.60 -13.65 0.41
C SER A 37 10.04 -12.18 0.39
N LEU A 38 10.67 -11.70 1.46
CA LEU A 38 11.11 -10.31 1.63
C LEU A 38 12.63 -10.23 1.83
N ILE A 39 13.38 -11.10 1.15
CA ILE A 39 14.83 -11.26 1.33
C ILE A 39 15.62 -9.96 1.10
N ASP A 40 15.19 -9.14 0.15
CA ASP A 40 15.85 -7.88 -0.20
C ASP A 40 15.72 -6.79 0.90
N TYR A 41 14.89 -7.03 1.92
CA TYR A 41 14.56 -6.07 2.98
C TYR A 41 15.21 -6.41 4.33
N ASN A 42 16.09 -7.43 4.39
CA ASN A 42 16.87 -7.81 5.59
C ASN A 42 16.03 -7.95 6.87
N LEU A 43 14.88 -8.61 6.78
CA LEU A 43 14.03 -8.84 7.94
C LEU A 43 14.73 -9.68 9.01
N ASP A 44 14.59 -9.27 10.28
CA ASP A 44 15.15 -9.98 11.41
C ASP A 44 14.27 -11.20 11.78
N TYR A 45 14.69 -12.36 11.28
CA TYR A 45 14.08 -13.66 11.58
C TYR A 45 13.89 -13.87 13.09
N LEU A 46 14.94 -13.63 13.87
CA LEU A 46 14.94 -13.92 15.31
C LEU A 46 13.96 -13.00 16.04
N ARG A 47 13.89 -11.72 15.64
CA ARG A 47 12.89 -10.79 16.17
C ARG A 47 11.46 -11.26 15.88
N ILE A 48 11.16 -11.70 14.66
CA ILE A 48 9.81 -12.18 14.31
C ILE A 48 9.45 -13.41 15.16
N VAL A 49 10.37 -14.38 15.25
CA VAL A 49 10.17 -15.59 16.08
C VAL A 49 9.92 -15.21 17.54
N ASP A 50 10.75 -14.33 18.11
CA ASP A 50 10.64 -13.88 19.50
C ASP A 50 9.27 -13.23 19.78
N ILE A 51 8.85 -12.29 18.93
CA ILE A 51 7.55 -11.61 19.04
C ILE A 51 6.40 -12.64 19.04
N LEU A 52 6.41 -13.58 18.09
CA LEU A 52 5.32 -14.54 17.92
C LEU A 52 5.27 -15.60 19.01
N GLN A 53 6.42 -16.09 19.48
CA GLN A 53 6.47 -17.03 20.60
C GLN A 53 5.94 -16.42 21.90
N HIS A 54 6.16 -15.12 22.11
CA HIS A 54 5.65 -14.39 23.28
C HIS A 54 4.22 -13.84 23.09
N THR A 55 3.61 -14.04 21.92
CA THR A 55 2.22 -13.64 21.66
C THR A 55 1.26 -14.73 22.11
N GLY A 56 0.26 -14.36 22.92
CA GLY A 56 -0.82 -15.28 23.28
C GLY A 56 -1.74 -15.49 22.08
N MET A 57 -1.99 -16.74 21.70
CA MET A 57 -2.83 -17.08 20.55
C MET A 57 -3.92 -18.06 20.97
N TYR A 58 -5.17 -17.75 20.62
CA TYR A 58 -6.34 -18.48 21.08
C TYR A 58 -7.20 -18.91 19.90
N ILE A 59 -7.63 -20.17 19.92
CA ILE A 59 -8.78 -20.61 19.11
C ILE A 59 -10.03 -20.03 19.77
N ALA A 60 -10.90 -19.40 18.98
CA ALA A 60 -12.07 -18.69 19.44
C ALA A 60 -13.27 -18.90 18.51
N LYS A 61 -14.48 -18.75 19.05
CA LYS A 61 -15.67 -18.52 18.23
C LYS A 61 -15.69 -17.06 17.83
N ILE A 62 -15.76 -16.82 16.53
CA ILE A 62 -15.75 -15.48 15.95
C ILE A 62 -16.97 -15.35 15.02
N PRO A 63 -17.77 -14.29 15.15
CA PRO A 63 -18.92 -14.03 14.29
C PRO A 63 -18.54 -13.89 12.82
N LYS A 64 -19.42 -14.34 11.91
CA LYS A 64 -19.20 -14.28 10.45
C LYS A 64 -19.04 -12.87 9.89
N ASN A 65 -19.49 -11.84 10.62
CA ASN A 65 -19.38 -10.44 10.22
C ASN A 65 -18.07 -9.77 10.67
N LEU A 66 -17.17 -10.52 11.33
CA LEU A 66 -15.82 -10.08 11.67
C LEU A 66 -14.80 -10.86 10.84
N SER A 67 -13.57 -10.34 10.77
CA SER A 67 -12.44 -11.09 10.25
C SER A 67 -12.31 -12.42 11.03
N PRO A 68 -12.00 -13.55 10.39
CA PRO A 68 -11.83 -14.84 11.07
C PRO A 68 -10.56 -14.89 11.91
N VAL A 69 -9.69 -13.88 11.86
CA VAL A 69 -8.55 -13.70 12.76
C VAL A 69 -8.55 -12.25 13.23
N ASN A 70 -8.33 -12.00 14.52
CA ASN A 70 -8.31 -10.65 15.07
C ASN A 70 -7.17 -10.50 16.08
N TYR A 71 -6.31 -9.53 15.85
CA TYR A 71 -5.35 -9.05 16.84
C TYR A 71 -6.01 -8.03 17.78
N SER A 72 -5.76 -8.16 19.08
CA SER A 72 -6.19 -7.18 20.06
C SER A 72 -4.99 -6.46 20.69
N TYR A 73 -4.87 -5.16 20.42
CA TYR A 73 -3.87 -4.30 21.05
C TYR A 73 -4.10 -4.09 22.57
N LEU A 74 -5.25 -4.50 23.11
CA LEU A 74 -5.58 -4.33 24.53
C LEU A 74 -4.85 -5.34 25.42
N ASP A 75 -4.65 -6.56 24.92
CA ASP A 75 -4.01 -7.67 25.64
C ASP A 75 -2.87 -8.31 24.84
N MET A 76 -2.58 -7.78 23.64
CA MET A 76 -1.54 -8.25 22.72
C MET A 76 -1.74 -9.70 22.28
N LYS A 77 -2.99 -10.15 22.14
CA LYS A 77 -3.33 -11.52 21.76
C LYS A 77 -3.93 -11.59 20.36
N ILE A 78 -3.75 -12.74 19.71
CA ILE A 78 -4.40 -13.06 18.44
C ILE A 78 -5.49 -14.09 18.71
N TYR A 79 -6.71 -13.77 18.27
CA TYR A 79 -7.89 -14.64 18.35
C TYR A 79 -8.17 -15.20 16.96
N ILE A 80 -8.14 -16.51 16.82
CA ILE A 80 -8.24 -17.24 15.56
C ILE A 80 -9.53 -18.05 15.55
N SER A 81 -10.34 -17.91 14.51
CA SER A 81 -11.56 -18.71 14.36
C SER A 81 -11.21 -20.19 14.31
N GLU A 82 -12.02 -21.02 14.96
CA GLU A 82 -11.92 -22.49 14.88
C GLU A 82 -11.97 -23.06 13.45
N ASN A 83 -12.39 -22.25 12.47
CA ASN A 83 -12.44 -22.63 11.05
C ASN A 83 -11.15 -22.31 10.28
N ILE A 84 -10.16 -21.68 10.92
CA ILE A 84 -8.89 -21.30 10.28
C ILE A 84 -7.84 -22.37 10.54
N ASN A 85 -7.21 -22.84 9.45
CA ASN A 85 -6.07 -23.73 9.52
C ASN A 85 -4.75 -22.95 9.57
N LEU A 86 -4.02 -23.04 10.69
CA LEU A 86 -2.73 -22.39 10.91
C LEU A 86 -1.57 -23.01 10.12
N ASP A 87 -1.76 -24.22 9.61
CA ASP A 87 -0.80 -24.87 8.72
C ASP A 87 -0.88 -24.32 7.29
N SER A 88 -1.81 -23.43 6.98
CA SER A 88 -1.88 -22.75 5.69
C SER A 88 -1.27 -21.34 5.75
N ASN A 89 -0.69 -20.88 4.63
CA ASN A 89 -0.25 -19.48 4.49
C ASN A 89 -1.50 -18.61 4.31
N ASN A 90 -2.20 -18.39 5.41
CA ASN A 90 -3.50 -17.75 5.42
C ASN A 90 -3.34 -16.23 5.48
N GLU A 91 -3.96 -15.53 4.53
CA GLU A 91 -3.93 -14.07 4.40
C GLU A 91 -4.37 -13.34 5.67
N TYR A 92 -5.47 -13.76 6.30
CA TYR A 92 -5.96 -13.17 7.55
C TYR A 92 -4.97 -13.37 8.70
N VAL A 93 -4.35 -14.55 8.77
CA VAL A 93 -3.36 -14.83 9.83
C VAL A 93 -2.13 -13.94 9.66
N LEU A 94 -1.61 -13.81 8.44
CA LEU A 94 -0.46 -12.94 8.16
C LEU A 94 -0.77 -11.48 8.45
N HIS A 95 -1.96 -11.01 8.10
CA HIS A 95 -2.42 -9.64 8.37
C HIS A 95 -2.37 -9.32 9.87
N GLU A 96 -2.96 -10.18 10.71
CA GLU A 96 -2.98 -9.98 12.17
C GLU A 96 -1.61 -10.23 12.83
N VAL A 97 -0.77 -11.09 12.25
CA VAL A 97 0.63 -11.25 12.68
C VAL A 97 1.43 -9.96 12.42
N ILE A 98 1.27 -9.33 11.25
CA ILE A 98 1.94 -8.08 10.96
C ILE A 98 1.46 -6.98 11.93
N HIS A 99 0.17 -6.95 12.26
CA HIS A 99 -0.33 -6.05 13.31
C HIS A 99 0.41 -6.23 14.64
N ARG A 100 0.74 -7.47 15.01
CA ARG A 100 1.51 -7.77 16.21
C ARG A 100 2.98 -7.36 16.07
N ILE A 101 3.61 -7.61 14.92
CA ILE A 101 5.02 -7.30 14.65
C ILE A 101 5.30 -5.80 14.70
N GLN A 102 4.40 -5.00 14.12
CA GLN A 102 4.57 -3.56 14.04
C GLN A 102 4.36 -2.84 15.39
N GLU A 103 3.89 -3.49 16.45
CA GLU A 103 3.60 -2.78 17.70
C GLU A 103 4.82 -2.07 18.27
N TYR A 104 4.67 -0.76 18.52
CA TYR A 104 5.63 0.01 19.30
C TYR A 104 4.96 0.61 20.54
N ARG A 105 5.48 0.21 21.70
CA ARG A 105 5.01 0.62 23.03
C ARG A 105 6.10 1.39 23.76
N ASN A 106 5.70 2.36 24.57
CA ASN A 106 6.63 3.06 25.44
C ASN A 106 7.01 2.21 26.67
N LYS A 107 7.93 2.71 27.50
CA LYS A 107 8.39 2.05 28.74
C LYS A 107 7.29 1.75 29.78
N LYS A 108 6.09 2.31 29.62
CA LYS A 108 4.91 2.08 30.47
C LYS A 108 3.89 1.14 29.78
N GLU A 109 4.33 0.39 28.77
CA GLU A 109 3.53 -0.55 27.96
C GLU A 109 2.35 0.09 27.20
N LYS A 110 2.32 1.42 27.11
CA LYS A 110 1.28 2.12 26.36
C LYS A 110 1.65 2.11 24.88
N LEU A 111 0.71 1.68 24.04
CA LEU A 111 0.81 1.74 22.59
C LEU A 111 0.96 3.19 22.13
N ILE A 112 1.97 3.43 21.30
CA ILE A 112 2.27 4.75 20.74
C ILE A 112 2.27 4.75 19.21
N GLN A 113 2.56 3.62 18.56
CA GLN A 113 2.58 3.50 17.11
C GLN A 113 2.29 2.07 16.65
N LEU A 114 1.65 1.96 15.49
CA LEU A 114 1.38 0.73 14.75
C LEU A 114 1.78 0.94 13.29
N GLY A 115 2.99 0.55 12.92
CA GLY A 115 3.54 0.76 11.58
C GLY A 115 3.51 2.24 11.20
N LEU A 116 2.73 2.58 10.18
CA LEU A 116 2.55 3.96 9.69
C LEU A 116 1.54 4.77 10.50
N CYS A 117 0.87 4.16 11.48
CA CYS A 117 -0.21 4.76 12.25
C CYS A 117 0.28 5.29 13.62
N ASP A 118 0.09 6.59 13.86
CA ASP A 118 0.34 7.23 15.15
C ASP A 118 -0.84 7.01 16.11
N VAL A 119 -0.58 6.45 17.30
CA VAL A 119 -1.60 6.21 18.33
C VAL A 119 -1.42 7.22 19.47
N LYS A 120 -2.18 8.33 19.41
CA LYS A 120 -2.25 9.33 20.48
C LYS A 120 -3.49 9.07 21.35
N GLU A 121 -3.48 9.55 22.60
CA GLU A 121 -4.58 9.32 23.57
C GLU A 121 -5.96 9.70 23.04
N THR A 122 -6.03 10.69 22.16
CA THR A 122 -7.27 11.28 21.67
C THR A 122 -7.55 11.02 20.20
N LYS A 123 -6.57 10.51 19.44
CA LYS A 123 -6.70 10.35 17.99
C LYS A 123 -5.74 9.30 17.44
N ILE A 124 -6.28 8.42 16.60
CA ILE A 124 -5.54 7.52 15.72
C ILE A 124 -5.36 8.25 14.39
N LYS A 125 -4.14 8.29 13.86
CA LYS A 125 -3.83 9.00 12.61
C LYS A 125 -3.07 8.07 11.67
N GLY A 126 -3.55 7.88 10.45
CA GLY A 126 -2.89 7.05 9.44
C GLY A 126 -3.28 5.58 9.51
N LEU A 127 -4.45 5.26 10.09
CA LEU A 127 -4.95 3.90 10.21
C LEU A 127 -5.16 3.29 8.82
N ALA A 128 -5.98 3.93 7.97
CA ALA A 128 -6.25 3.42 6.62
C ALA A 128 -4.99 3.27 5.76
N LEU A 129 -4.01 4.17 5.93
CA LEU A 129 -2.72 4.09 5.25
C LEU A 129 -1.93 2.86 5.72
N ASN A 130 -1.94 2.59 7.04
CA ASN A 130 -1.30 1.44 7.62
C ASN A 130 -1.97 0.12 7.20
N GLU A 131 -3.31 0.04 7.21
CA GLU A 131 -4.06 -1.14 6.73
C GLU A 131 -3.69 -1.49 5.28
N ALA A 132 -3.55 -0.48 4.42
CA ALA A 132 -3.13 -0.66 3.04
C ALA A 132 -1.68 -1.19 2.95
N ALA A 133 -0.77 -0.66 3.76
CA ALA A 133 0.62 -1.09 3.80
C ALA A 133 0.78 -2.52 4.31
N ILE A 134 0.05 -2.89 5.38
CA ILE A 134 -0.01 -4.28 5.86
C ILE A 134 -0.49 -5.19 4.75
N GLN A 135 -1.59 -4.82 4.09
CA GLN A 135 -2.18 -5.63 3.05
C GLN A 135 -1.26 -5.81 1.84
N TYR A 136 -0.51 -4.75 1.48
CA TYR A 136 0.55 -4.83 0.48
C TYR A 136 1.64 -5.84 0.86
N ILE A 137 2.12 -5.78 2.11
CA ILE A 137 3.13 -6.71 2.64
C ILE A 137 2.61 -8.15 2.65
N VAL A 138 1.38 -8.38 3.11
CA VAL A 138 0.76 -9.72 3.11
C VAL A 138 0.77 -10.31 1.70
N GLN A 139 0.36 -9.53 0.69
CA GLN A 139 0.35 -10.01 -0.69
C GLN A 139 1.76 -10.22 -1.26
N LYS A 140 2.76 -9.42 -0.89
CA LYS A 140 4.17 -9.70 -1.23
C LYS A 140 4.63 -11.03 -0.62
N VAL A 141 4.32 -11.27 0.66
CA VAL A 141 4.66 -12.52 1.37
C VAL A 141 4.00 -13.74 0.72
N LEU A 142 2.76 -13.59 0.25
CA LEU A 142 1.99 -14.63 -0.44
C LEU A 142 2.32 -14.77 -1.93
N ASN A 143 3.25 -13.99 -2.49
CA ASN A 143 3.55 -13.93 -3.92
C ASN A 143 2.30 -13.64 -4.77
N GLY A 144 1.48 -12.70 -4.30
CA GLY A 144 0.29 -12.22 -4.99
C GLY A 144 0.63 -11.60 -6.35
N ASN A 145 -0.19 -11.90 -7.35
CA ASN A 145 -0.06 -11.33 -8.69
C ASN A 145 -0.96 -10.10 -8.84
N VAL A 146 -0.45 -9.08 -9.53
CA VAL A 146 -1.26 -7.93 -9.93
C VAL A 146 -2.35 -8.39 -10.88
N GLU A 147 -3.59 -8.07 -10.56
CA GLU A 147 -4.74 -8.25 -11.46
C GLU A 147 -5.58 -6.99 -11.51
N ILE A 148 -6.36 -6.86 -12.59
CA ILE A 148 -7.32 -5.78 -12.75
C ILE A 148 -8.66 -6.25 -12.21
N VAL A 149 -9.10 -5.65 -11.11
CA VAL A 149 -10.42 -5.90 -10.52
C VAL A 149 -11.40 -4.79 -10.91
N ASP A 150 -12.66 -5.16 -11.14
CA ASP A 150 -13.74 -4.19 -11.36
C ASP A 150 -14.43 -3.90 -10.03
N ILE A 151 -14.26 -2.67 -9.54
CA ILE A 151 -14.83 -2.24 -8.27
C ILE A 151 -15.49 -0.90 -8.49
N TYR A 152 -16.81 -0.86 -8.27
CA TYR A 152 -17.62 0.33 -8.50
C TYR A 152 -17.49 0.87 -9.93
N ASN A 153 -17.32 0.01 -10.95
CA ASN A 153 -17.04 0.40 -12.34
C ASN A 153 -15.67 1.10 -12.53
N MET A 154 -14.75 0.95 -11.57
CA MET A 154 -13.35 1.31 -11.73
C MET A 154 -12.53 0.03 -11.95
N LYS A 155 -11.78 -0.01 -13.05
CA LYS A 155 -10.74 -1.03 -13.27
C LYS A 155 -9.50 -0.68 -12.46
N ILE A 156 -9.26 -1.40 -11.37
CA ILE A 156 -8.16 -1.15 -10.44
C ILE A 156 -7.10 -2.25 -10.58
N PRO A 157 -5.88 -1.95 -11.03
CA PRO A 157 -4.77 -2.89 -10.95
C PRO A 157 -4.30 -3.00 -9.49
N THR A 158 -4.29 -4.19 -8.91
CA THR A 158 -3.80 -4.38 -7.55
C THR A 158 -3.34 -5.81 -7.30
N ILE A 159 -2.40 -5.98 -6.38
CA ILE A 159 -2.04 -7.30 -5.85
C ILE A 159 -3.08 -7.84 -4.85
N SER A 160 -3.92 -6.96 -4.26
CA SER A 160 -4.87 -7.33 -3.21
C SER A 160 -6.33 -7.22 -3.66
N LYS A 161 -6.82 -8.26 -4.34
CA LYS A 161 -8.17 -8.27 -4.94
C LYS A 161 -9.29 -8.28 -3.91
N ASN A 162 -9.09 -9.03 -2.82
CA ASN A 162 -10.15 -9.34 -1.87
C ASN A 162 -10.17 -8.36 -0.67
N TYR A 163 -9.03 -7.73 -0.35
CA TYR A 163 -8.88 -6.87 0.82
C TYR A 163 -8.37 -5.50 0.42
N TYR A 164 -9.16 -4.48 0.70
CA TYR A 164 -8.85 -3.07 0.42
C TYR A 164 -8.19 -2.78 -0.94
N PRO A 165 -8.69 -3.31 -2.07
CA PRO A 165 -8.08 -3.17 -3.40
C PRO A 165 -7.80 -1.73 -3.82
N ILE A 166 -8.73 -0.81 -3.53
CA ILE A 166 -8.58 0.63 -3.83
C ILE A 166 -7.43 1.26 -3.02
N LEU A 167 -7.36 1.00 -1.72
CA LEU A 167 -6.31 1.53 -0.86
C LEU A 167 -4.96 0.88 -1.18
N THR A 168 -4.96 -0.42 -1.48
CA THR A 168 -3.75 -1.17 -1.83
C THR A 168 -3.15 -0.65 -3.13
N ASN A 169 -3.97 -0.38 -4.16
CA ASN A 169 -3.48 0.26 -5.38
C ASN A 169 -2.87 1.66 -5.12
N LEU A 170 -3.48 2.48 -4.26
CA LEU A 170 -2.91 3.80 -3.94
C LEU A 170 -1.57 3.69 -3.21
N ILE A 171 -1.41 2.75 -2.26
CA ILE A 171 -0.14 2.58 -1.56
C ILE A 171 0.93 1.97 -2.48
N GLU A 172 0.54 1.06 -3.39
CA GLU A 172 1.41 0.52 -4.45
C GLU A 172 1.99 1.64 -5.33
N GLN A 173 1.17 2.64 -5.70
CA GLN A 173 1.64 3.81 -6.45
C GLN A 173 2.70 4.59 -5.68
N ILE A 174 2.51 4.82 -4.38
CA ILE A 174 3.47 5.56 -3.56
C ILE A 174 4.74 4.73 -3.37
N ALA A 175 4.61 3.42 -3.12
CA ALA A 175 5.73 2.50 -2.93
C ALA A 175 6.62 2.41 -4.17
N PHE A 176 6.04 2.33 -5.37
CA PHE A 176 6.80 2.39 -6.62
C PHE A 176 7.60 3.70 -6.80
N LEU A 177 7.05 4.81 -6.33
CA LEU A 177 7.66 6.13 -6.50
C LEU A 177 8.73 6.42 -5.44
N VAL A 178 8.46 6.08 -4.18
CA VAL A 178 9.24 6.39 -2.98
C VAL A 178 10.24 5.27 -2.63
N GLY A 179 9.84 4.01 -2.78
CA GLY A 179 10.62 2.83 -2.42
C GLY A 179 9.78 1.82 -1.62
N ASP A 180 9.68 0.60 -2.14
CA ASP A 180 9.06 -0.53 -1.43
C ASP A 180 9.79 -0.84 -0.12
N ASP A 181 11.12 -0.70 -0.12
CA ASP A 181 11.97 -0.93 1.05
C ASP A 181 11.59 -0.01 2.22
N LYS A 182 11.36 1.27 1.92
CA LYS A 182 10.94 2.25 2.93
C LYS A 182 9.57 1.93 3.48
N LEU A 183 8.62 1.56 2.61
CA LEU A 183 7.28 1.18 3.03
C LEU A 183 7.32 -0.03 3.97
N ILE A 184 8.00 -1.09 3.56
CA ILE A 184 8.07 -2.35 4.31
C ILE A 184 8.79 -2.15 5.64
N ASP A 185 9.93 -1.46 5.63
CA ASP A 185 10.70 -1.16 6.84
C ASP A 185 9.88 -0.33 7.83
N SER A 186 9.31 0.80 7.41
CA SER A 186 8.51 1.66 8.30
C SER A 186 7.28 0.95 8.85
N THR A 187 6.60 0.11 8.05
CA THR A 187 5.45 -0.65 8.53
C THR A 187 5.85 -1.73 9.54
N LEU A 188 6.90 -2.52 9.31
CA LEU A 188 7.28 -3.62 10.21
C LEU A 188 8.06 -3.15 11.45
N ASN A 189 8.74 -2.01 11.36
CA ASN A 189 9.60 -1.48 12.42
C ASN A 189 9.02 -0.27 13.14
N SER A 190 7.82 0.20 12.76
CA SER A 190 7.17 1.38 13.37
C SER A 190 8.08 2.59 13.42
N ASN A 191 8.69 2.92 12.28
CA ASN A 191 9.49 4.14 12.13
C ASN A 191 8.85 5.09 11.11
N ASN A 192 9.43 6.27 10.93
CA ASN A 192 8.87 7.34 10.10
C ASN A 192 9.63 7.53 8.77
N GLU A 193 10.51 6.61 8.37
CA GLU A 193 11.35 6.80 7.18
C GLU A 193 10.51 6.96 5.91
N PHE A 194 9.53 6.07 5.68
CA PHE A 194 8.60 6.16 4.55
C PHE A 194 7.84 7.48 4.51
N LYS A 195 7.37 7.96 5.68
CA LYS A 195 6.66 9.23 5.81
C LYS A 195 7.58 10.39 5.44
N TYR A 196 8.79 10.44 5.97
CA TYR A 196 9.73 11.52 5.68
C TYR A 196 10.16 11.53 4.22
N GLU A 197 10.44 10.37 3.64
CA GLU A 197 10.79 10.25 2.22
C GLU A 197 9.62 10.65 1.31
N THR A 198 8.40 10.23 1.66
CA THR A 198 7.20 10.65 0.92
C THR A 198 7.01 12.17 1.00
N ILE A 199 7.27 12.80 2.15
CA ILE A 199 7.20 14.26 2.32
C ILE A 199 8.29 14.97 1.50
N ASP A 200 9.53 14.47 1.47
CA ASP A 200 10.60 15.06 0.65
C ASP A 200 10.26 15.01 -0.86
N ILE A 201 9.71 13.87 -1.29
CA ILE A 201 9.44 13.60 -2.70
C ILE A 201 8.17 14.32 -3.18
N LEU A 202 7.07 14.23 -2.43
CA LEU A 202 5.75 14.72 -2.84
C LEU A 202 5.41 16.09 -2.24
N GLY A 203 6.00 16.46 -1.11
CA GLY A 203 5.64 17.63 -0.31
C GLY A 203 4.69 17.30 0.84
N GLU A 204 4.83 18.03 1.94
CA GLU A 204 4.08 17.80 3.19
C GLU A 204 2.56 17.95 3.02
N ASP A 205 2.10 18.98 2.29
CA ASP A 205 0.68 19.19 2.03
C ASP A 205 0.07 18.03 1.23
N VAL A 206 0.84 17.47 0.30
CA VAL A 206 0.42 16.34 -0.53
C VAL A 206 0.34 15.08 0.33
N TYR A 207 1.35 14.80 1.16
CA TYR A 207 1.31 13.69 2.12
C TYR A 207 0.09 13.79 3.04
N ASN A 208 -0.14 14.96 3.65
CA ASN A 208 -1.28 15.20 4.52
C ASN A 208 -2.63 15.03 3.79
N SER A 209 -2.71 15.39 2.51
CA SER A 209 -3.90 15.14 1.69
C SER A 209 -4.08 13.65 1.40
N ILE A 210 -3.01 12.91 1.11
CA ILE A 210 -3.05 11.47 0.85
C ILE A 210 -3.56 10.74 2.09
N GLU A 211 -2.97 11.01 3.25
CA GLU A 211 -3.36 10.39 4.52
C GLU A 211 -4.86 10.62 4.82
N LYS A 212 -5.36 11.84 4.60
CA LYS A 212 -6.80 12.15 4.73
C LYS A 212 -7.66 11.38 3.71
N SER A 213 -7.22 11.28 2.46
CA SER A 213 -7.94 10.53 1.43
C SER A 213 -8.08 9.05 1.76
N PHE A 214 -7.01 8.43 2.30
CA PHE A 214 -7.05 7.03 2.72
C PHE A 214 -8.09 6.81 3.82
N GLU A 215 -8.08 7.66 4.85
CA GLU A 215 -9.08 7.58 5.93
C GLU A 215 -10.49 7.79 5.39
N GLN A 216 -10.69 8.78 4.52
CA GLN A 216 -12.00 9.05 3.92
C GLN A 216 -12.51 7.86 3.09
N ILE A 217 -11.66 7.21 2.30
CA ILE A 217 -12.04 6.01 1.54
C ILE A 217 -12.44 4.88 2.50
N LEU A 218 -11.65 4.63 3.55
CA LEU A 218 -11.93 3.57 4.52
C LEU A 218 -13.25 3.83 5.29
N GLU A 219 -13.42 5.06 5.79
CA GLU A 219 -14.63 5.48 6.50
C GLU A 219 -15.87 5.36 5.59
N THR A 220 -15.79 5.85 4.35
CA THR A 220 -16.89 5.77 3.38
C THR A 220 -17.22 4.32 3.03
N LYS A 221 -16.21 3.46 2.85
CA LYS A 221 -16.40 2.01 2.65
C LYS A 221 -17.14 1.36 3.83
N ASN A 222 -16.81 1.77 5.06
CA ASN A 222 -17.49 1.25 6.26
C ASN A 222 -18.95 1.71 6.37
N LEU A 223 -19.31 2.85 5.76
CA LEU A 223 -20.71 3.28 5.63
C LEU A 223 -21.48 2.41 4.64
N LEU A 224 -20.86 2.05 3.49
CA LEU A 224 -21.48 1.18 2.49
C LEU A 224 -21.91 -0.19 3.06
N LEU A 225 -21.23 -0.71 4.08
CA LEU A 225 -21.59 -1.96 4.75
C LEU A 225 -22.91 -1.87 5.56
N LYS A 226 -23.39 -0.65 5.83
CA LYS A 226 -24.58 -0.35 6.62
C LYS A 226 -25.70 0.27 5.80
N ASP A 227 -25.42 0.66 4.56
CA ASP A 227 -26.37 1.37 3.71
C ASP A 227 -27.43 0.40 3.17
N THR A 228 -28.68 0.62 3.56
CA THR A 228 -29.85 -0.09 3.02
C THR A 228 -30.58 0.72 1.95
N ASP A 229 -30.23 2.00 1.77
CA ASP A 229 -30.79 2.92 0.78
C ASP A 229 -29.84 3.04 -0.42
N GLN A 230 -30.32 2.67 -1.61
CA GLN A 230 -29.54 2.68 -2.84
C GLN A 230 -29.01 4.09 -3.19
N SER A 231 -29.76 5.16 -2.91
CA SER A 231 -29.31 6.52 -3.19
C SER A 231 -28.12 6.93 -2.33
N ILE A 232 -28.09 6.49 -1.07
CA ILE A 232 -26.98 6.75 -0.15
C ILE A 232 -25.77 5.92 -0.57
N PHE A 233 -25.99 4.65 -0.92
CA PHE A 233 -24.95 3.76 -1.44
C PHE A 233 -24.27 4.36 -2.67
N ASP A 234 -25.04 4.79 -3.68
CA ASP A 234 -24.50 5.36 -4.92
C ASP A 234 -23.70 6.64 -4.66
N LYS A 235 -24.17 7.52 -3.77
CA LYS A 235 -23.43 8.74 -3.36
C LYS A 235 -22.10 8.41 -2.68
N ASN A 236 -22.08 7.42 -1.79
CA ASN A 236 -20.87 6.99 -1.10
C ASN A 236 -19.88 6.31 -2.07
N VAL A 237 -20.39 5.55 -3.03
CA VAL A 237 -19.58 5.00 -4.13
C VAL A 237 -18.95 6.11 -4.97
N ASP A 238 -19.73 7.12 -5.38
CA ASP A 238 -19.22 8.23 -6.17
C ASP A 238 -18.21 9.08 -5.39
N LEU A 239 -18.38 9.23 -4.07
CA LEU A 239 -17.39 9.84 -3.20
C LEU A 239 -16.08 9.07 -3.20
N ILE A 240 -16.11 7.74 -3.07
CA ILE A 240 -14.91 6.89 -3.12
C ILE A 240 -14.19 7.06 -4.46
N LYS A 241 -14.91 7.01 -5.58
CA LYS A 241 -14.33 7.19 -6.93
C LYS A 241 -13.61 8.53 -7.04
N LYS A 242 -14.29 9.61 -6.64
CA LYS A 242 -13.74 10.96 -6.69
C LYS A 242 -12.47 11.06 -5.84
N VAL A 243 -12.53 10.63 -4.59
CA VAL A 243 -11.38 10.69 -3.67
C VAL A 243 -10.20 9.85 -4.20
N TYR A 244 -10.47 8.67 -4.78
CA TYR A 244 -9.44 7.85 -5.41
C TYR A 244 -8.77 8.55 -6.60
N ILE A 245 -9.56 9.05 -7.57
CA ILE A 245 -9.06 9.72 -8.78
C ILE A 245 -8.27 10.99 -8.43
N ASP A 246 -8.79 11.80 -7.50
CA ASP A 246 -8.10 13.00 -7.01
C ASP A 246 -6.77 12.65 -6.34
N THR A 247 -6.73 11.57 -5.56
CA THR A 247 -5.53 11.13 -4.83
C THR A 247 -4.47 10.59 -5.78
N GLN A 248 -4.84 9.72 -6.72
CA GLN A 248 -3.96 9.24 -7.78
C GLN A 248 -3.35 10.40 -8.58
N SER A 249 -4.19 11.36 -8.98
CA SER A 249 -3.74 12.53 -9.72
C SER A 249 -2.77 13.39 -8.92
N LYS A 250 -3.01 13.57 -7.62
CA LYS A 250 -2.07 14.28 -6.71
C LYS A 250 -0.74 13.55 -6.57
N ILE A 251 -0.74 12.23 -6.37
CA ILE A 251 0.49 11.43 -6.27
C ILE A 251 1.33 11.61 -7.54
N MET A 252 0.72 11.35 -8.70
CA MET A 252 1.36 11.46 -10.01
C MET A 252 1.92 12.86 -10.27
N ASN A 253 1.05 13.88 -10.18
CA ASN A 253 1.42 15.24 -10.53
C ASN A 253 2.54 15.77 -9.64
N SER A 254 2.46 15.53 -8.32
CA SER A 254 3.46 16.01 -7.37
C SER A 254 4.81 15.34 -7.59
N TYR A 255 4.85 14.01 -7.72
CA TYR A 255 6.10 13.28 -7.98
C TYR A 255 6.79 13.77 -9.25
N PHE A 256 6.11 13.63 -10.39
CA PHE A 256 6.75 13.85 -11.68
C PHE A 256 7.07 15.33 -11.90
N SER A 257 6.26 16.26 -11.38
CA SER A 257 6.59 17.69 -11.44
C SER A 257 7.80 18.05 -10.58
N ASN A 258 7.94 17.46 -9.39
CA ASN A 258 9.08 17.72 -8.51
C ASN A 258 10.36 17.08 -9.07
N GLN A 259 10.30 15.82 -9.50
CA GLN A 259 11.45 15.12 -10.06
C GLN A 259 11.92 15.73 -11.37
N PHE A 260 11.02 16.18 -12.23
CA PHE A 260 11.39 16.83 -13.49
C PHE A 260 12.27 18.08 -13.28
N LYS A 261 12.00 18.85 -12.21
CA LYS A 261 12.81 20.03 -11.83
C LYS A 261 14.22 19.63 -11.38
N LYS A 262 14.37 18.48 -10.73
CA LYS A 262 15.65 17.97 -10.19
C LYS A 262 16.59 17.40 -11.28
N ILE A 263 16.10 17.11 -12.49
CA ILE A 263 16.91 16.56 -13.60
C ILE A 263 17.98 17.57 -14.06
N LYS A 264 19.23 17.11 -14.11
CA LYS A 264 20.42 17.90 -14.48
C LYS A 264 21.12 17.43 -15.76
N ASN A 265 20.90 16.20 -16.20
CA ASN A 265 21.58 15.62 -17.36
C ASN A 265 20.66 14.65 -18.14
N THR A 266 21.17 14.16 -19.27
CA THR A 266 20.43 13.29 -20.20
C THR A 266 20.17 11.89 -19.64
N GLU A 267 21.04 11.37 -18.79
CA GLU A 267 20.86 10.07 -18.12
C GLU A 267 19.66 10.12 -17.16
N GLN A 268 19.65 11.11 -16.25
CA GLN A 268 18.52 11.35 -15.35
C GLN A 268 17.20 11.62 -16.10
N LEU A 269 17.27 12.29 -17.26
CA LEU A 269 16.09 12.53 -18.10
C LEU A 269 15.54 11.22 -18.70
N LYS A 270 16.43 10.30 -19.07
CA LYS A 270 16.05 8.97 -19.55
C LYS A 270 15.42 8.14 -18.44
N ASP A 271 16.03 8.10 -17.26
CA ASP A 271 15.50 7.36 -16.11
C ASP A 271 14.12 7.89 -15.69
N PHE A 272 13.97 9.21 -15.66
CA PHE A 272 12.68 9.86 -15.43
C PHE A 272 11.63 9.43 -16.47
N SER A 273 12.00 9.41 -17.75
CA SER A 273 11.10 9.04 -18.85
C SER A 273 10.67 7.58 -18.76
N ASN A 274 11.59 6.67 -18.44
CA ASN A 274 11.29 5.26 -18.23
C ASN A 274 10.35 5.09 -17.04
N LYS A 275 10.66 5.72 -15.89
CA LYS A 275 9.80 5.65 -14.70
C LYS A 275 8.41 6.20 -14.94
N LEU A 276 8.27 7.26 -15.75
CA LEU A 276 6.97 7.78 -16.16
C LEU A 276 6.17 6.76 -16.98
N VAL A 277 6.80 6.08 -17.94
CA VAL A 277 6.16 5.02 -18.73
C VAL A 277 5.73 3.85 -17.85
N ASP A 278 6.62 3.40 -16.96
CA ASP A 278 6.38 2.27 -16.07
C ASP A 278 5.26 2.58 -15.06
N TYR A 279 5.10 3.84 -14.66
CA TYR A 279 4.04 4.26 -13.73
C TYR A 279 2.62 4.00 -14.27
N ARG A 280 2.44 3.93 -15.59
CA ARG A 280 1.15 3.66 -16.24
C ARG A 280 0.46 2.40 -15.69
N GLN A 281 1.24 1.37 -15.31
CA GLN A 281 0.69 0.10 -14.85
C GLN A 281 -0.06 0.18 -13.52
N TYR A 282 0.18 1.24 -12.73
CA TYR A 282 -0.45 1.43 -11.43
C TYR A 282 -1.69 2.34 -11.50
N ILE A 283 -1.95 2.97 -12.64
CA ILE A 283 -3.09 3.87 -12.84
C ILE A 283 -4.37 3.06 -12.91
N GLY A 284 -5.28 3.26 -11.96
CA GLY A 284 -6.62 2.67 -12.01
C GLY A 284 -7.67 3.65 -12.52
N SER A 285 -8.85 3.07 -12.82
CA SER A 285 -10.04 3.69 -13.40
C SER A 285 -9.87 4.20 -14.85
N ASN A 286 -10.98 4.23 -15.60
CA ASN A 286 -10.97 4.79 -16.97
C ASN A 286 -10.64 6.28 -16.97
N GLU A 287 -11.23 7.05 -16.03
CA GLU A 287 -10.96 8.48 -15.88
C GLU A 287 -9.50 8.74 -15.50
N GLY A 288 -8.96 7.96 -14.56
CA GLY A 288 -7.54 8.01 -14.21
C GLY A 288 -6.60 7.74 -15.40
N GLN A 289 -6.96 6.81 -16.29
CA GLN A 289 -6.20 6.54 -17.51
C GLN A 289 -6.24 7.71 -18.50
N VAL A 290 -7.36 8.41 -18.61
CA VAL A 290 -7.47 9.65 -19.40
C VAL A 290 -6.57 10.73 -18.82
N LEU A 291 -6.67 11.00 -17.51
CA LEU A 291 -5.85 12.00 -16.82
C LEU A 291 -4.35 11.70 -16.92
N TYR A 292 -3.96 10.43 -16.78
CA TYR A 292 -2.58 10.01 -17.00
C TYR A 292 -2.14 10.28 -18.44
N SER A 293 -2.98 9.96 -19.43
CA SER A 293 -2.64 10.15 -20.85
C SER A 293 -2.42 11.62 -21.20
N GLU A 294 -3.26 12.51 -20.69
CA GLU A 294 -3.12 13.96 -20.83
C GLU A 294 -1.84 14.46 -20.15
N PHE A 295 -1.60 14.04 -18.89
CA PHE A 295 -0.38 14.38 -18.17
C PHE A 295 0.88 13.90 -18.90
N PHE A 296 0.86 12.66 -19.38
CA PHE A 296 1.96 12.03 -20.08
C PHE A 296 2.32 12.82 -21.34
N GLN A 297 1.35 13.18 -22.18
CA GLN A 297 1.59 13.97 -23.39
C GLN A 297 2.24 15.31 -23.06
N ASN A 298 1.67 16.04 -22.09
CA ASN A 298 2.21 17.32 -21.64
C ASN A 298 3.63 17.20 -21.10
N MET A 299 3.93 16.13 -20.37
CA MET A 299 5.28 15.90 -19.82
C MET A 299 6.27 15.49 -20.91
N GLN A 300 5.84 14.73 -21.92
CA GLN A 300 6.69 14.35 -23.06
C GLN A 300 7.17 15.55 -23.86
N ASP A 301 6.33 16.57 -24.03
CA ASP A 301 6.75 17.80 -24.71
C ASP A 301 7.80 18.57 -23.90
N LYS A 302 7.63 18.66 -22.58
CA LYS A 302 8.64 19.23 -21.68
C LYS A 302 9.95 18.45 -21.69
N ILE A 303 9.88 17.11 -21.75
CA ILE A 303 11.07 16.25 -21.86
C ILE A 303 11.85 16.59 -23.14
N LYS A 304 11.18 16.73 -24.30
CA LYS A 304 11.85 17.07 -25.57
C LYS A 304 12.55 18.41 -25.51
N GLU A 305 11.88 19.43 -24.98
CA GLU A 305 12.48 20.77 -24.81
C GLU A 305 13.73 20.71 -23.93
N LYS A 306 13.66 19.96 -22.82
CA LYS A 306 14.78 19.80 -21.90
C LYS A 306 15.91 18.99 -22.54
N GLU A 307 15.61 17.95 -23.32
CA GLU A 307 16.60 17.17 -24.09
C GLU A 307 17.34 18.05 -25.10
N GLN A 308 16.62 18.85 -25.89
CA GLN A 308 17.22 19.80 -26.84
C GLN A 308 18.14 20.79 -26.13
N SER A 309 17.76 21.26 -24.94
CA SER A 309 18.60 22.18 -24.15
C SER A 309 19.94 21.54 -23.75
N TYR A 310 19.98 20.23 -23.50
CA TYR A 310 21.22 19.51 -23.19
C TYR A 310 22.05 19.24 -24.44
N ILE A 311 21.41 18.91 -25.56
CA ILE A 311 22.10 18.72 -26.85
C ILE A 311 22.74 20.03 -27.31
N ASN A 312 22.03 21.17 -27.19
CA ASN A 312 22.57 22.48 -27.55
C ASN A 312 23.74 22.89 -26.66
N LYS A 313 23.74 22.50 -25.38
CA LYS A 313 24.92 22.63 -24.50
C LYS A 313 26.05 21.67 -24.89
N ALA A 314 25.71 20.47 -25.35
CA ALA A 314 26.64 19.44 -25.78
C ALA A 314 27.15 19.64 -27.22
N LEU A 315 26.59 20.55 -28.03
CA LEU A 315 27.11 20.91 -29.36
C LEU A 315 28.47 21.65 -29.32
N ILE A 316 29.09 21.75 -28.13
CA ILE A 316 30.54 21.96 -27.97
C ILE A 316 31.35 20.66 -28.18
N VAL A 317 30.75 19.45 -28.16
CA VAL A 317 31.37 18.16 -28.58
C VAL A 317 30.31 17.17 -29.11
N VAL A 318 30.30 16.90 -30.42
CA VAL A 318 29.30 16.07 -31.14
C VAL A 318 29.62 14.56 -31.16
N LYS A 319 28.60 13.70 -30.95
CA LYS A 319 28.32 12.49 -31.76
C LYS A 319 26.90 11.92 -31.55
N GLU A 320 26.20 11.66 -32.65
CA GLU A 320 24.80 11.17 -32.74
C GLU A 320 24.58 9.81 -32.04
N ASN A 321 23.39 9.61 -31.44
CA ASN A 321 23.11 8.39 -30.68
C ASN A 321 21.73 7.74 -30.95
N ARG A 322 21.66 6.43 -30.70
CA ARG A 322 20.68 5.40 -31.11
C ARG A 322 19.19 5.61 -30.70
N PHE A 323 18.83 6.75 -30.10
CA PHE A 323 17.51 7.04 -29.52
C PHE A 323 16.40 7.25 -30.54
N THR A 324 16.71 7.78 -31.72
CA THR A 324 15.75 7.95 -32.83
C THR A 324 15.11 6.64 -33.27
N LYS A 325 15.76 5.48 -33.07
CA LYS A 325 15.22 4.16 -33.41
C LYS A 325 14.16 3.66 -32.43
N VAL A 326 14.28 3.98 -31.15
CA VAL A 326 13.31 3.56 -30.11
C VAL A 326 12.03 4.40 -30.20
N TYR A 327 12.15 5.70 -30.44
CA TYR A 327 11.04 6.64 -30.64
C TYR A 327 10.08 6.21 -31.76
N ASN A 328 10.62 5.79 -32.91
CA ASN A 328 9.79 5.38 -34.06
C ASN A 328 8.96 4.12 -33.78
N LYS A 329 9.42 3.21 -32.91
CA LYS A 329 8.65 2.03 -32.51
C LYS A 329 7.50 2.39 -31.58
N ILE A 330 7.73 3.26 -30.61
CA ILE A 330 6.72 3.64 -29.60
C ILE A 330 5.62 4.52 -30.23
N LYS A 331 5.99 5.48 -31.08
CA LYS A 331 5.03 6.35 -31.79
C LYS A 331 4.04 5.55 -32.65
N ASN A 332 4.51 4.49 -33.31
CA ASN A 332 3.67 3.65 -34.15
C ASN A 332 2.67 2.82 -33.32
N TYR A 333 3.04 2.41 -32.11
CA TYR A 333 2.17 1.70 -31.18
C TYR A 333 1.04 2.58 -30.61
N PHE A 334 1.34 3.82 -30.25
CA PHE A 334 0.32 4.77 -29.77
C PHE A 334 -0.66 5.19 -30.88
N LYS A 335 -0.20 5.30 -32.13
CA LYS A 335 -1.09 5.53 -33.27
C LYS A 335 -2.08 4.38 -33.47
N SER A 336 -1.68 3.12 -33.29
CA SER A 336 -2.60 1.98 -33.46
C SER A 336 -3.71 1.88 -32.41
N LEU A 337 -3.54 2.49 -31.22
CA LEU A 337 -4.52 2.46 -30.14
C LEU A 337 -5.61 3.54 -30.25
N VAL A 338 -5.34 4.64 -30.97
CA VAL A 338 -6.28 5.76 -31.15
C VAL A 338 -7.27 5.52 -32.30
N PHE A 339 -7.00 4.57 -33.19
CA PHE A 339 -7.85 4.24 -34.35
C PHE A 339 -8.67 2.94 -34.18
N GLN A 340 -8.84 2.44 -32.96
CA GLN A 340 -9.62 1.22 -32.68
C GLN A 340 -10.81 1.41 -31.71
N ASN A 341 -11.24 2.63 -31.44
CA ASN A 341 -12.53 2.91 -30.76
C ASN A 341 -13.42 3.79 -31.62
#